data_AF-A0A1G1WEU2-F1
#
_entry.id   AF-A0A1G1WEU2-F1
#
_cell.length_a   1.000
_cell.length_b   1.000
_cell.length_c   1.000
_cell.angle_alpha   90.00
_cell.angle_beta   90.00
_cell.angle_gamma   90.00
#
_symmetry.space_group_name_H-M   'P 1'
#
loop_
_entity.id
_entity.type
_entity.pdbx_description
1 polymer ?
#
loop_
_entity_poly.entity_id
_entity_poly.type
_entity_poly.pdbx_seq_one_letter_code
_entity_poly.pdbx_strand_id
1 'polypeptide(L)'
;MNLLTRLFGQKKFSARRVAVSGFDRDQIRQRWGKIEELKNLGKPSTLREAVIEADKLVDFALDKLYPGNGTTAERLKLAREMFSSARQDYENLWYAHKIRNEMVHTVGFELPTMEAKNILDYFKKALEIFGTT
;
A
#
# COMPACT_ATOMS: atom_id res chain seq x y z
N MET A 1 -41.03 10.44 13.72
CA MET A 1 -40.79 10.41 12.26
C MET A 1 -39.37 10.89 12.02
N ASN A 2 -38.53 10.02 11.45
CA ASN A 2 -37.07 10.03 11.61
C ASN A 2 -36.36 11.25 11.00
N LEU A 3 -35.60 11.94 11.86
CA LEU A 3 -34.72 13.07 11.56
C LEU A 3 -33.24 12.65 11.36
N LEU A 4 -32.98 11.40 10.95
CA LEU A 4 -31.62 10.81 10.95
C LEU A 4 -31.14 10.23 9.61
N THR A 5 -31.65 10.71 8.47
CA THR A 5 -31.18 10.27 7.13
C THR A 5 -30.20 11.24 6.44
N ARG A 6 -29.45 12.05 7.20
CA ARG A 6 -28.42 12.96 6.66
C ARG A 6 -27.02 12.74 7.27
N LEU A 7 -26.59 11.49 7.36
CA LEU A 7 -25.19 11.15 7.61
C LEU A 7 -24.75 10.10 6.59
N PHE A 8 -23.82 10.50 5.74
CA PHE A 8 -23.11 9.66 4.76
C PHE A 8 -23.99 9.02 3.68
N GLY A 9 -24.24 9.79 2.62
CA GLY A 9 -24.46 9.19 1.31
C GLY A 9 -23.20 8.41 0.90
N GLN A 10 -23.10 7.14 1.30
CA GLN A 10 -22.19 6.20 0.67
C GLN A 10 -22.65 6.05 -0.78
N LYS A 11 -22.13 6.90 -1.67
CA LYS A 11 -22.08 6.54 -3.09
C LYS A 11 -21.32 5.23 -3.13
N LYS A 12 -22.03 4.13 -3.40
CA LYS A 12 -21.42 2.86 -3.78
C LYS A 12 -20.71 3.08 -5.11
N PHE A 13 -19.50 3.63 -5.05
CA PHE A 13 -18.57 3.55 -6.17
C PHE A 13 -18.13 2.09 -6.25
N SER A 14 -18.80 1.33 -7.11
CA SER A 14 -18.21 0.13 -7.69
C SER A 14 -17.10 0.63 -8.61
N ALA A 15 -15.93 0.92 -8.03
CA ALA A 15 -14.77 1.30 -8.81
C ALA A 15 -14.36 0.09 -9.65
N ARG A 16 -14.53 0.21 -10.97
CA ARG A 16 -14.17 -0.85 -11.91
C ARG A 16 -12.65 -1.04 -11.88
N ARG A 17 -12.20 -2.21 -11.42
CA ARG A 17 -10.78 -2.60 -11.51
C ARG A 17 -10.34 -2.67 -12.97
N VAL A 18 -9.17 -2.11 -13.27
CA VAL A 18 -8.53 -2.16 -14.60
C VAL A 18 -7.25 -2.99 -14.53
N ALA A 19 -6.86 -3.61 -15.64
CA ALA A 19 -5.59 -4.32 -15.73
C ALA A 19 -4.41 -3.33 -15.76
N VAL A 20 -3.39 -3.60 -14.94
CA VAL A 20 -2.13 -2.84 -14.96
C VAL A 20 -1.37 -3.14 -16.26
N SER A 21 -0.94 -2.10 -16.98
CA SER A 21 -0.24 -2.22 -18.25
C SER A 21 1.12 -2.91 -18.10
N GLY A 22 1.66 -3.48 -19.19
CA GLY A 22 3.00 -4.08 -19.18
C GLY A 22 4.08 -3.07 -18.79
N PHE A 23 3.99 -1.85 -19.32
CA PHE A 23 4.89 -0.76 -18.98
C PHE A 23 4.86 -0.43 -17.48
N ASP A 24 3.67 -0.29 -16.89
CA ASP A 24 3.54 0.01 -15.46
C ASP A 24 4.09 -1.14 -14.59
N ARG A 25 3.91 -2.41 -15.00
CA ARG A 25 4.51 -3.56 -14.30
C ARG A 25 6.03 -3.52 -14.33
N ASP A 26 6.61 -3.20 -15.49
CA ASP A 26 8.07 -3.08 -15.60
C ASP A 26 8.60 -1.93 -14.76
N GLN A 27 7.88 -0.80 -14.69
CA GLN A 27 8.22 0.29 -13.78
C GLN A 27 8.13 -0.16 -12.32
N ILE A 28 7.09 -0.89 -11.92
CA ILE A 28 6.92 -1.39 -10.55
C ILE A 28 8.07 -2.34 -10.18
N ARG A 29 8.42 -3.28 -11.05
CA ARG A 29 9.53 -4.21 -10.83
C ARG A 29 10.87 -3.50 -10.67
N GLN A 30 11.17 -2.53 -11.53
CA GLN A 30 12.41 -1.76 -11.44
C GLN A 30 12.50 -0.96 -10.13
N ARG A 31 11.38 -0.31 -9.73
CA ARG A 31 11.30 0.43 -8.48
C ARG A 31 11.42 -0.48 -7.25
N TRP A 32 10.79 -1.66 -7.30
CA TRP A 32 10.95 -2.66 -6.23
C TRP A 32 12.41 -3.11 -6.09
N GLY A 33 13.12 -3.29 -7.20
CA GLY A 33 14.56 -3.60 -7.17
C GLY A 33 15.37 -2.56 -6.37
N LYS A 34 15.06 -1.27 -6.51
CA LYS A 34 15.69 -0.20 -5.71
C LYS A 34 15.32 -0.22 -4.23
N ILE A 35 14.09 -0.61 -3.90
CA ILE A 35 13.67 -0.80 -2.51
C ILE A 35 14.44 -1.97 -1.88
N GLU A 36 14.65 -3.06 -2.61
CA GLU A 36 15.46 -4.20 -2.13
C GLU A 36 16.94 -3.80 -1.91
N GLU A 37 17.52 -2.97 -2.79
CA GLU A 37 18.85 -2.39 -2.59
C GLU A 37 18.92 -1.62 -1.25
N LEU A 38 17.95 -0.73 -0.98
CA LEU A 38 17.87 0.03 0.28
C LEU A 38 17.68 -0.87 1.51
N LYS A 39 16.83 -1.90 1.39
CA LYS A 39 16.58 -2.91 2.43
C LYS A 39 17.87 -3.65 2.79
N ASN A 40 18.66 -4.02 1.79
CA ASN A 40 19.90 -4.80 1.94
C ASN A 40 21.03 -3.99 2.59
N LEU A 41 21.05 -2.66 2.44
CA LEU A 41 21.99 -1.81 3.16
C LEU A 41 21.80 -1.87 4.69
N GLY A 42 20.58 -2.17 5.15
CA GLY A 42 20.29 -2.52 6.55
C GLY A 42 20.47 -1.39 7.58
N LYS A 43 20.72 -0.15 7.14
CA LYS A 43 20.85 1.01 8.05
C LYS A 43 19.47 1.58 8.39
N PRO A 44 19.26 2.13 9.59
CA PRO A 44 17.95 2.70 9.97
C PRO A 44 17.42 3.75 8.99
N SER A 45 18.29 4.61 8.45
CA SER A 45 17.91 5.61 7.46
C SER A 45 17.48 5.00 6.13
N THR A 46 18.19 4.00 5.62
CA THR A 46 17.87 3.34 4.35
C THR A 46 16.62 2.47 4.46
N LEU A 47 16.41 1.83 5.62
CA LEU A 47 15.17 1.09 5.90
C LEU A 47 13.96 2.03 6.00
N ARG A 48 14.13 3.20 6.63
CA ARG A 48 13.08 4.22 6.65
C ARG A 48 12.71 4.68 5.24
N GLU A 49 13.71 4.97 4.42
CA GLU A 49 13.50 5.35 3.01
C GLU A 49 12.81 4.23 2.23
N ALA A 50 13.27 2.99 2.37
CA ALA A 50 12.67 1.82 1.73
C ALA A 50 11.19 1.67 2.06
N VAL A 51 10.79 1.83 3.33
CA VAL A 51 9.38 1.72 3.76
C VAL A 51 8.52 2.82 3.14
N ILE A 52 9.02 4.05 3.08
CA ILE A 52 8.31 5.18 2.48
C ILE A 52 8.13 4.96 0.96
N GLU A 53 9.18 4.54 0.26
CA GLU A 53 9.13 4.28 -1.17
C GLU A 53 8.26 3.06 -1.51
N ALA A 54 8.25 2.02 -0.66
CA ALA A 54 7.40 0.86 -0.83
C ALA A 54 5.91 1.20 -0.73
N ASP A 55 5.47 1.99 0.26
CA ASP A 55 4.06 2.38 0.36
C ASP A 55 3.64 3.30 -0.80
N LYS A 56 4.53 4.20 -1.26
CA LYS A 56 4.29 5.00 -2.48
C LYS A 56 4.12 4.12 -3.71
N LEU A 57 4.95 3.10 -3.85
CA LEU A 57 4.88 2.18 -4.99
C LEU A 57 3.61 1.33 -4.97
N VAL A 58 3.18 0.91 -3.78
CA VAL A 58 1.89 0.25 -3.58
C VAL A 58 0.74 1.19 -3.95
N ASP A 59 0.77 2.45 -3.52
CA ASP A 59 -0.26 3.42 -3.92
C ASP A 59 -0.28 3.66 -5.43
N PHE A 60 0.89 3.71 -6.08
CA PHE A 60 0.99 3.76 -7.54
C PHE A 60 0.31 2.54 -8.19
N ALA A 61 0.60 1.32 -7.71
CA ALA A 61 -0.03 0.11 -8.23
C ALA A 61 -1.56 0.14 -8.03
N LEU A 62 -2.02 0.58 -6.85
CA LEU A 62 -3.43 0.74 -6.54
C LEU A 62 -4.10 1.79 -7.42
N ASP A 63 -3.43 2.91 -7.73
CA ASP A 63 -3.94 3.92 -8.65
C ASP A 63 -4.09 3.38 -10.07
N LYS A 64 -3.17 2.52 -10.54
CA LYS A 64 -3.32 1.84 -11.83
C LYS A 64 -4.48 0.84 -11.85
N LEU A 65 -4.69 0.12 -10.75
CA LEU A 65 -5.80 -0.82 -10.61
C LEU A 65 -7.16 -0.11 -10.48
N TYR A 66 -7.19 1.02 -9.78
CA TYR A 66 -8.39 1.77 -9.43
C TYR A 66 -8.19 3.26 -9.78
N PRO A 67 -8.09 3.61 -11.08
CA PRO A 67 -7.81 4.98 -11.50
C PRO A 67 -8.93 5.95 -11.10
N GLY A 68 -8.56 7.17 -10.73
CA GLY A 68 -9.50 8.24 -10.38
C GLY A 68 -10.18 8.08 -9.01
N ASN A 69 -9.68 7.16 -8.16
CA ASN A 69 -10.16 6.99 -6.79
C ASN A 69 -9.22 7.71 -5.82
N GLY A 70 -9.79 8.37 -4.80
CA GLY A 70 -9.16 9.44 -4.02
C GLY A 70 -7.85 9.10 -3.30
N THR A 71 -7.91 8.89 -1.99
CA THR A 71 -6.73 8.69 -1.14
C THR A 71 -6.23 7.25 -1.19
N THR A 72 -4.97 7.01 -0.79
CA THR A 72 -4.41 5.65 -0.64
C THR A 72 -5.30 4.74 0.21
N ALA A 73 -5.86 5.26 1.30
CA ALA A 73 -6.77 4.52 2.17
C ALA A 73 -8.08 4.13 1.46
N GLU A 74 -8.61 4.98 0.58
CA GLU A 74 -9.80 4.66 -0.23
C GLU A 74 -9.48 3.59 -1.27
N ARG A 75 -8.33 3.68 -1.95
CA ARG A 75 -7.90 2.65 -2.90
C ARG A 75 -7.62 1.31 -2.22
N LEU A 76 -7.00 1.32 -1.03
CA LEU A 76 -6.77 0.11 -0.24
C LEU A 76 -8.10 -0.58 0.12
N LYS A 77 -9.15 0.17 0.49
CA LYS A 77 -10.48 -0.42 0.77
C LYS A 77 -11.06 -1.13 -0.46
N LEU A 78 -10.88 -0.55 -1.65
CA LEU A 78 -11.31 -1.16 -2.92
C LEU A 78 -10.52 -2.45 -3.22
N ALA A 79 -9.23 -2.47 -2.90
CA ALA A 79 -8.36 -3.62 -3.14
C ALA A 79 -8.69 -4.85 -2.28
N ARG A 80 -9.51 -4.70 -1.23
CA ARG A 80 -9.87 -5.81 -0.31
C ARG A 80 -10.38 -7.06 -1.03
N GLU A 81 -11.12 -6.90 -2.12
CA GLU A 81 -11.64 -8.03 -2.92
C GLU A 81 -10.53 -8.88 -3.55
N MET A 82 -9.35 -8.31 -3.79
CA MET A 82 -8.18 -9.03 -4.31
C MET A 82 -7.53 -9.97 -3.29
N PHE A 83 -7.88 -9.83 -2.01
CA PHE A 83 -7.36 -10.63 -0.90
C PHE A 83 -8.36 -11.67 -0.39
N SER A 84 -9.31 -12.10 -1.23
CA SER A 84 -10.39 -13.01 -0.84
C SER A 84 -9.90 -14.32 -0.21
N SER A 85 -8.78 -14.87 -0.69
CA SER A 85 -8.09 -16.05 -0.12
C SER A 85 -6.90 -15.71 0.78
N ALA A 86 -6.62 -14.41 0.97
CA ALA A 86 -5.39 -13.89 1.56
C ALA A 86 -5.70 -12.79 2.59
N ARG A 87 -6.71 -13.02 3.44
CA ARG A 87 -7.24 -11.98 4.35
C ARG A 87 -6.14 -11.40 5.26
N GLN A 88 -5.23 -12.23 5.76
CA GLN A 88 -4.15 -11.76 6.61
C GLN A 88 -3.21 -10.80 5.87
N ASP A 89 -2.96 -11.03 4.58
CA ASP A 89 -2.11 -10.15 3.77
C ASP A 89 -2.75 -8.77 3.57
N TYR A 90 -4.09 -8.68 3.50
CA TYR A 90 -4.79 -7.41 3.49
C TYR A 90 -4.60 -6.63 4.80
N GLU A 91 -4.76 -7.31 5.95
CA GLU A 91 -4.56 -6.68 7.26
C GLU A 91 -3.10 -6.24 7.46
N ASN A 92 -2.14 -7.06 6.99
CA ASN A 92 -0.71 -6.75 7.00
C ASN A 92 -0.38 -5.52 6.15
N LEU A 93 -0.95 -5.43 4.95
CA LEU A 93 -0.81 -4.24 4.10
C LEU A 93 -1.39 -2.99 4.77
N TRP A 94 -2.57 -3.10 5.36
CA TRP A 94 -3.20 -1.98 6.07
C TRP A 94 -2.38 -1.53 7.28
N TYR A 95 -1.82 -2.49 8.01
CA TYR A 95 -0.88 -2.24 9.11
C TYR A 95 0.39 -1.52 8.62
N ALA A 96 1.02 -2.02 7.55
CA ALA A 96 2.19 -1.42 6.92
C ALA A 96 1.95 0.05 6.51
N HIS A 97 0.81 0.33 5.88
CA HIS A 97 0.41 1.70 5.51
C HIS A 97 0.26 2.62 6.73
N LYS A 98 -0.34 2.14 7.83
CA LYS A 98 -0.48 2.91 9.07
C LYS A 98 0.88 3.23 9.68
N ILE A 99 1.78 2.25 9.78
CA ILE A 99 3.13 2.48 10.30
C ILE A 99 3.87 3.50 9.44
N ARG A 100 3.78 3.40 8.10
CA ARG A 100 4.37 4.41 7.21
C ARG A 100 3.81 5.81 7.50
N ASN A 101 2.49 5.94 7.69
CA ASN A 101 1.88 7.25 8.01
C ASN A 101 2.37 7.78 9.36
N GLU A 102 2.46 6.94 10.38
CA GLU A 102 3.01 7.34 11.68
C GLU A 102 4.47 7.78 11.57
N MET A 103 5.30 7.09 10.79
CA MET A 103 6.70 7.43 10.58
C MET A 103 6.94 8.84 10.05
N VAL A 104 6.01 9.37 9.24
CA VAL A 104 6.16 10.70 8.62
C VAL A 104 5.45 11.80 9.40
N HIS A 105 4.48 11.46 10.24
CA HIS A 105 3.70 12.43 11.03
C HIS A 105 4.13 12.54 12.50
N THR A 106 4.85 11.54 13.03
CA THR A 106 5.29 11.52 14.42
C THR A 106 6.76 11.92 14.55
N VAL A 107 7.02 13.00 15.30
CA VAL A 107 8.38 13.46 15.61
C VAL A 107 9.06 12.43 16.51
N GLY A 108 10.29 12.03 16.15
CA GLY A 108 11.07 11.08 16.93
C GLY A 108 10.58 9.63 16.84
N PHE A 109 9.72 9.30 15.87
CA PHE A 109 9.30 7.91 15.65
C PHE A 109 10.52 7.04 15.32
N GLU A 110 10.72 5.96 16.06
CA GLU A 110 11.76 4.96 15.79
C GLU A 110 11.12 3.66 15.30
N LEU A 111 11.50 3.22 14.10
CA LEU A 111 11.07 1.93 13.57
C LEU A 111 12.17 0.88 13.80
N PRO A 112 11.94 -0.17 14.60
CA PRO A 112 12.91 -1.24 14.76
C PRO A 112 13.26 -1.88 13.41
N THR A 113 14.53 -2.21 13.21
CA THR A 113 15.03 -2.80 11.94
C THR A 113 14.27 -4.05 11.52
N MET A 114 13.93 -4.92 12.48
CA MET A 114 13.15 -6.14 12.18
C MET A 114 11.75 -5.79 11.68
N GLU A 115 11.10 -4.81 12.34
CA GLU A 115 9.76 -4.36 11.96
C GLU A 115 9.76 -3.69 10.59
N ALA A 116 10.78 -2.89 10.27
CA ALA A 116 10.94 -2.32 8.94
C ALA A 116 11.04 -3.40 7.85
N LYS A 117 11.78 -4.48 8.11
CA LYS A 117 11.89 -5.61 7.17
C LYS A 117 10.56 -6.33 6.99
N ASN A 118 9.83 -6.59 8.07
CA ASN A 118 8.49 -7.20 8.01
C ASN A 118 7.50 -6.34 7.20
N ILE A 119 7.49 -5.03 7.44
CA ILE A 119 6.67 -4.07 6.71
C ILE A 119 6.98 -4.09 5.21
N LEU A 120 8.26 -4.13 4.84
CA LEU A 120 8.68 -4.24 3.44
C LEU A 120 8.20 -5.56 2.81
N ASP A 121 8.23 -6.67 3.56
CA ASP A 121 7.71 -7.95 3.07
C ASP A 121 6.19 -7.93 2.89
N TYR A 122 5.45 -7.21 3.73
CA TYR A 122 4.01 -7.00 3.56
C TYR A 122 3.69 -6.20 2.29
N PHE A 123 4.44 -5.13 2.00
CA PHE A 123 4.29 -4.40 0.74
C PHE A 123 4.63 -5.25 -0.48
N LYS A 124 5.69 -6.05 -0.40
CA LYS A 124 6.05 -7.00 -1.47
C LYS A 124 4.91 -7.95 -1.76
N LYS A 125 4.36 -8.56 -0.70
CA LYS A 125 3.29 -9.54 -0.81
C LYS A 125 2.04 -8.94 -1.45
N ALA A 126 1.72 -7.69 -1.11
CA ALA A 126 0.63 -6.97 -1.74
C ALA A 126 0.85 -6.79 -3.25
N LEU A 127 2.04 -6.36 -3.69
CA LEU A 127 2.35 -6.19 -5.11
C LEU A 127 2.28 -7.51 -5.91
N GLU A 128 2.66 -8.63 -5.30
CA GLU A 128 2.49 -9.97 -5.86
C GLU A 128 1.01 -10.32 -6.04
N ILE A 129 0.18 -10.06 -5.01
CA ILE A 129 -1.28 -10.29 -5.07
C ILE A 129 -1.94 -9.39 -6.12
N PHE A 130 -1.40 -8.20 -6.34
CA PHE A 130 -1.83 -7.30 -7.42
C PHE A 130 -1.42 -7.79 -8.81
N GLY A 131 -0.53 -8.79 -8.90
CA GLY A 131 0.03 -9.27 -10.16
C GLY A 131 0.94 -8.25 -10.83
N THR A 132 1.62 -7.41 -10.03
CA THR A 132 2.45 -6.29 -10.51
C THR A 132 3.95 -6.52 -10.41
N THR A 133 4.38 -7.52 -9.63
CA THR A 133 5.77 -7.99 -9.53
C THR A 133 5.86 -9.41 -10.03
#